data_AF-A0A7S2RVG6-F1
#
_entry.id   AF-A0A7S2RVG6-F1
#
_cell.length_a   1.000
_cell.length_b   1.000
_cell.length_c   1.000
_cell.angle_alpha   90.00
_cell.angle_beta   90.00
_cell.angle_gamma   90.00
#
_symmetry.space_group_name_H-M   'P 1'
#
loop_
_entity.id
_entity.type
_entity.pdbx_description
1 polymer ?
#
loop_
_entity_poly.entity_id
_entity_poly.type
_entity_poly.pdbx_seq_one_letter_code
_entity_poly.pdbx_strand_id
1 'polypeptide(L)'
;MSGVVSELEKLNLETAPVGDAVAVAAEEAQGTGENKTKLPPANKRTGGKKMSHKTLSQFGEGRKVLAVASQSAVKQVAGSIAHTSRESDPPVLSAVGPASVNQAIKAVAVARSYLEEDLIDLVVQVERGQPGGDIKDLILLNLKKVKLRVQPNVEYQNLKSAGKSGTSSLAGAIAKNIRESKPVKITAVGQNPVFRAVDAVCFARKYLADDGLDLEFQPEFTQITFDSGTQANAIQLTVISHKI
;
A
#
# COMPACT_ATOMS: atom_id res chain seq x y z
N MET A 1 18.18 8.91 -9.31
CA MET A 1 17.14 7.90 -9.00
C MET A 1 17.53 6.47 -9.39
N SER A 2 18.36 6.24 -10.43
CA SER A 2 18.76 4.88 -10.85
C SER A 2 19.68 4.14 -9.85
N GLY A 3 20.66 4.84 -9.22
CA GLY A 3 21.58 4.23 -8.25
C GLY A 3 20.91 3.70 -6.97
N VAL A 4 20.00 4.47 -6.37
CA VAL A 4 19.27 4.12 -5.14
C VAL A 4 18.42 2.85 -5.30
N VAL A 5 17.76 2.71 -6.46
CA VAL A 5 16.96 1.50 -6.75
C VAL A 5 17.86 0.27 -6.89
N SER A 6 19.04 0.44 -7.49
CA SER A 6 20.03 -0.65 -7.63
C SER A 6 20.64 -1.08 -6.29
N GLU A 7 20.82 -0.17 -5.34
CA GLU A 7 21.36 -0.49 -4.00
C GLU A 7 20.33 -1.21 -3.12
N LEU A 8 19.04 -0.83 -3.24
CA LEU A 8 17.95 -1.58 -2.60
C LEU A 8 17.82 -3.00 -3.16
N GLU A 9 18.06 -3.20 -4.45
CA GLU A 9 18.10 -4.55 -5.04
C GLU A 9 19.31 -5.37 -4.56
N LYS A 10 20.47 -4.73 -4.33
CA LYS A 10 21.69 -5.39 -3.83
C LYS A 10 21.57 -5.81 -2.36
N LEU A 11 20.96 -5.01 -1.51
CA LEU A 11 20.67 -5.39 -0.11
C LEU A 11 19.69 -6.58 0.00
N ASN A 12 18.97 -6.89 -1.08
CA ASN A 12 17.94 -7.92 -1.12
C ASN A 12 18.49 -9.32 -1.45
N LEU A 13 19.80 -9.45 -1.72
CA LEU A 13 20.49 -10.72 -1.91
C LEU A 13 21.07 -11.29 -0.60
N GLU A 14 21.25 -10.47 0.44
CA GLU A 14 21.82 -10.90 1.73
C GLU A 14 20.79 -11.26 2.79
N THR A 15 19.49 -11.02 2.55
CA THR A 15 18.44 -11.59 3.43
C THR A 15 18.17 -13.03 3.01
N ALA A 16 18.69 -13.97 3.80
CA ALA A 16 18.54 -15.42 3.66
C ALA A 16 17.09 -15.85 3.35
N PRO A 17 16.89 -16.95 2.60
CA PRO A 17 15.57 -17.42 2.21
C PRO A 17 14.72 -17.71 3.45
N VAL A 18 13.51 -17.14 3.48
CA VAL A 18 12.46 -17.58 4.39
C VAL A 18 12.07 -18.98 3.92
N GLY A 19 12.50 -19.99 4.68
CA GLY A 19 12.30 -21.41 4.38
C GLY A 19 10.85 -21.79 4.16
N ASP A 20 10.66 -22.68 3.17
CA ASP A 20 9.56 -23.58 2.87
C ASP A 20 8.17 -23.24 3.45
N ALA A 21 7.37 -22.57 2.61
CA ALA A 21 5.93 -22.71 2.65
C ALA A 21 5.51 -23.56 1.43
N VAL A 22 5.07 -24.77 1.77
CA VAL A 22 4.55 -25.84 0.92
C VAL A 22 3.67 -25.33 -0.23
N ALA A 23 4.09 -25.62 -1.46
CA ALA A 23 3.27 -25.49 -2.65
C ALA A 23 2.22 -26.60 -2.67
N VAL A 24 0.94 -26.22 -2.76
CA VAL A 24 -0.13 -27.15 -3.16
C VAL A 24 -0.52 -26.81 -4.59
N ALA A 25 -0.25 -27.78 -5.46
CA ALA A 25 -0.54 -27.77 -6.88
C ALA A 25 -2.05 -27.89 -7.17
N ALA A 26 -2.50 -27.27 -8.26
CA ALA A 26 -3.71 -27.65 -8.98
C ALA A 26 -3.49 -27.44 -10.49
N GLU A 27 -2.97 -28.51 -11.08
CA GLU A 27 -3.29 -29.16 -12.36
C GLU A 27 -3.65 -28.34 -13.61
N GLU A 28 -2.87 -28.62 -14.66
CA GLU A 28 -3.05 -28.24 -16.06
C GLU A 28 -4.19 -29.02 -16.73
N ALA A 29 -4.93 -28.36 -17.61
CA ALA A 29 -5.67 -29.03 -18.69
C ALA A 29 -5.10 -28.56 -20.05
N GLN A 30 -4.55 -29.53 -20.78
CA GLN A 30 -3.96 -29.40 -22.10
C GLN A 30 -5.02 -29.08 -23.17
N GLY A 31 -4.64 -28.25 -24.14
CA GLY A 31 -5.44 -27.97 -25.34
C GLY A 31 -4.55 -27.41 -26.45
N THR A 32 -4.12 -28.30 -27.33
CA THR A 32 -3.32 -28.11 -28.55
C THR A 32 -3.94 -27.12 -29.54
N GLY A 33 -3.10 -26.33 -30.24
CA GLY A 33 -3.53 -25.61 -31.45
C GLY A 33 -2.58 -24.48 -31.84
N GLU A 34 -1.59 -24.79 -32.67
CA GLU A 34 -0.77 -23.79 -33.37
C GLU A 34 -1.65 -22.88 -34.24
N ASN A 35 -1.52 -21.56 -34.10
CA ASN A 35 -1.83 -20.66 -35.22
C ASN A 35 -0.96 -19.41 -35.21
N LYS A 36 -0.12 -19.29 -36.25
CA LYS A 36 0.71 -18.12 -36.54
C LYS A 36 -0.18 -16.98 -37.03
N THR A 37 -0.34 -15.93 -36.22
CA THR A 37 -0.94 -14.67 -36.70
C THR A 37 -0.23 -13.44 -36.13
N LYS A 38 0.45 -12.73 -37.04
CA LYS A 38 0.81 -11.30 -37.10
C LYS A 38 0.87 -10.50 -35.78
N LEU A 39 2.05 -9.93 -35.50
CA LEU A 39 2.24 -8.85 -34.53
C LEU A 39 1.22 -7.72 -34.75
N PRO A 40 0.48 -7.27 -33.72
CA PRO A 40 -0.30 -6.05 -33.80
C PRO A 40 0.62 -4.81 -33.75
N PRO A 41 0.22 -3.69 -34.38
CA PRO A 41 1.04 -2.49 -34.44
C PRO A 41 1.11 -1.78 -33.08
N ALA A 42 2.19 -1.01 -32.90
CA ALA A 42 2.51 -0.24 -31.70
C ALA A 42 1.29 0.59 -31.20
N ASN A 43 0.79 0.25 -30.01
CA ASN A 43 -0.39 0.88 -29.45
C ASN A 43 -0.06 2.27 -28.88
N LYS A 44 -0.78 3.28 -29.37
CA LYS A 44 -0.75 4.66 -28.87
C LYS A 44 -1.15 4.67 -27.39
N ARG A 45 -0.44 5.46 -26.59
CA ARG A 45 -0.72 5.70 -25.16
C ARG A 45 -2.15 6.22 -24.98
N THR A 46 -3.08 5.35 -24.62
CA THR A 46 -4.44 5.72 -24.22
C THR A 46 -4.41 6.23 -22.79
N GLY A 47 -4.76 7.51 -22.59
CA GLY A 47 -4.92 8.11 -21.27
C GLY A 47 -5.91 7.31 -20.43
N GLY A 48 -5.57 7.08 -19.15
CA GLY A 48 -6.42 6.34 -18.22
C GLY A 48 -7.82 6.93 -18.14
N LYS A 49 -8.84 6.11 -18.40
CA LYS A 49 -10.25 6.48 -18.33
C LYS A 49 -10.56 6.86 -16.87
N LYS A 50 -10.95 8.11 -16.64
CA LYS A 50 -11.38 8.58 -15.30
C LYS A 50 -12.64 7.82 -14.87
N MET A 51 -12.61 7.26 -13.67
CA MET A 51 -13.76 6.58 -13.07
C MET A 51 -14.89 7.59 -12.81
N SER A 52 -16.14 7.20 -13.10
CA SER A 52 -17.29 8.10 -12.93
C SER A 52 -17.59 8.35 -11.45
N HIS A 53 -18.08 9.55 -11.11
CA HIS A 53 -18.44 9.93 -9.74
C HIS A 53 -19.49 8.98 -9.10
N LYS A 54 -20.37 8.38 -9.91
CA LYS A 54 -21.41 7.44 -9.49
C LYS A 54 -20.84 6.07 -9.09
N THR A 55 -19.74 5.65 -9.71
CA THR A 55 -19.02 4.41 -9.37
C THR A 55 -18.18 4.59 -8.11
N LEU A 56 -17.74 5.80 -7.79
CA LEU A 56 -16.91 6.06 -6.62
C LEU A 56 -17.72 6.12 -5.32
N SER A 57 -18.94 6.67 -5.36
CA SER A 57 -19.81 6.81 -4.19
C SER A 57 -20.22 5.48 -3.55
N GLN A 58 -20.25 4.38 -4.32
CA GLN A 58 -20.58 3.06 -3.80
C GLN A 58 -19.53 2.53 -2.81
N PHE A 59 -18.31 3.05 -2.85
CA PHE A 59 -17.21 2.64 -1.98
C PHE A 59 -17.07 3.51 -0.72
N GLY A 60 -17.92 4.53 -0.58
CA GLY A 60 -17.82 5.50 0.51
C GLY A 60 -18.59 5.12 1.77
N GLU A 61 -19.57 4.21 1.68
CA GLU A 61 -20.48 3.87 2.80
C GLU A 61 -21.05 5.14 3.48
N GLY A 62 -21.42 6.16 2.70
CA GLY A 62 -21.90 7.45 3.23
C GLY A 62 -20.79 8.48 3.54
N ARG A 63 -19.51 8.09 3.53
CA ARG A 63 -18.36 8.98 3.64
C ARG A 63 -17.95 9.56 2.29
N LYS A 64 -17.30 10.73 2.34
CA LYS A 64 -16.73 11.41 1.17
C LYS A 64 -15.62 10.55 0.56
N VAL A 65 -15.67 10.34 -0.76
CA VAL A 65 -14.63 9.62 -1.50
C VAL A 65 -13.75 10.62 -2.26
N LEU A 66 -12.44 10.59 -2.01
CA LEU A 66 -11.45 11.41 -2.70
C LEU A 66 -10.68 10.56 -3.72
N ALA A 67 -10.87 10.84 -4.99
CA ALA A 67 -10.09 10.21 -6.05
C ALA A 67 -8.69 10.83 -6.13
N VAL A 68 -7.66 9.99 -6.00
CA VAL A 68 -6.25 10.38 -6.11
C VAL A 68 -5.67 9.83 -7.40
N ALA A 69 -5.06 10.71 -8.19
CA ALA A 69 -4.40 10.37 -9.44
C ALA A 69 -2.88 10.56 -9.32
N SER A 70 -2.12 10.05 -10.29
CA SER A 70 -0.66 10.16 -10.33
C SER A 70 -0.12 11.59 -10.23
N GLN A 71 -0.87 12.57 -10.75
CA GLN A 71 -0.52 13.98 -10.79
C GLN A 71 -1.19 14.80 -9.67
N SER A 72 -1.96 14.15 -8.78
CA SER A 72 -2.57 14.84 -7.65
C SER A 72 -1.48 15.47 -6.77
N ALA A 73 -1.68 16.74 -6.41
CA ALA A 73 -0.77 17.44 -5.52
C ALA A 73 -0.93 16.94 -4.08
N VAL A 74 0.12 16.32 -3.53
CA VAL A 74 0.12 15.68 -2.20
C VAL A 74 -0.42 16.62 -1.12
N LYS A 75 0.03 17.87 -1.06
CA LYS A 75 -0.40 18.86 -0.05
C LYS A 75 -1.88 19.22 -0.16
N GLN A 76 -2.44 19.29 -1.37
CA GLN A 76 -3.87 19.59 -1.58
C GLN A 76 -4.75 18.42 -1.13
N VAL A 77 -4.35 17.19 -1.46
CA VAL A 77 -5.03 15.98 -0.99
C VAL A 77 -4.93 15.89 0.54
N ALA A 78 -3.75 16.14 1.11
CA ALA A 78 -3.54 16.14 2.56
C ALA A 78 -4.40 17.20 3.28
N GLY A 79 -4.47 18.42 2.76
CA GLY A 79 -5.34 19.47 3.29
C GLY A 79 -6.82 19.08 3.24
N SER A 80 -7.26 18.43 2.15
CA SER A 80 -8.64 17.93 2.03
C SER A 80 -8.95 16.82 3.04
N ILE A 81 -7.99 15.91 3.26
CA ILE A 81 -8.10 14.87 4.30
C ILE A 81 -8.22 15.53 5.67
N ALA A 82 -7.27 16.41 6.03
CA ALA A 82 -7.23 17.02 7.34
C ALA A 82 -8.48 17.86 7.64
N HIS A 83 -8.93 18.67 6.68
CA HIS A 83 -10.16 19.46 6.82
C HIS A 83 -11.38 18.56 7.05
N THR A 84 -11.57 17.53 6.23
CA THR A 84 -12.71 16.60 6.38
C THR A 84 -12.65 15.83 7.71
N SER A 85 -11.45 15.42 8.14
CA SER A 85 -11.22 14.70 9.40
C SER A 85 -11.46 15.55 10.66
N ARG A 86 -11.32 16.88 10.57
CA ARG A 86 -11.64 17.81 11.67
C ARG A 86 -13.16 17.99 11.83
N GLU A 87 -13.88 18.07 10.71
CA GLU A 87 -15.32 18.31 10.72
C GLU A 87 -16.14 17.04 10.95
N SER A 88 -15.69 15.91 10.42
CA SER A 88 -16.48 14.69 10.35
C SER A 88 -15.61 13.44 10.32
N ASP A 89 -16.09 12.33 9.76
CA ASP A 89 -15.29 11.14 9.57
C ASP A 89 -14.31 11.32 8.40
N PRO A 90 -13.08 10.78 8.52
CA PRO A 90 -12.09 10.88 7.45
C PRO A 90 -12.60 10.32 6.12
N PRO A 91 -12.18 10.90 4.99
CA PRO A 91 -12.62 10.45 3.68
C PRO A 91 -12.01 9.10 3.32
N VAL A 92 -12.68 8.36 2.43
CA VAL A 92 -12.11 7.20 1.75
C VAL A 92 -11.29 7.70 0.56
N LEU A 93 -10.04 7.26 0.43
CA LEU A 93 -9.26 7.57 -0.78
C LEU A 93 -9.38 6.44 -1.79
N SER A 94 -9.64 6.79 -3.05
CA SER A 94 -9.59 5.86 -4.17
C SER A 94 -8.36 6.16 -5.02
N ALA A 95 -7.50 5.16 -5.25
CA ALA A 95 -6.33 5.30 -6.09
C ALA A 95 -6.18 4.10 -7.04
N VAL A 96 -5.87 4.37 -8.31
CA VAL A 96 -5.66 3.33 -9.33
C VAL A 96 -4.18 3.27 -9.70
N GLY A 97 -3.57 2.11 -9.45
CA GLY A 97 -2.19 1.80 -9.81
C GLY A 97 -1.11 2.47 -8.95
N PRO A 98 0.18 2.11 -9.17
CA PRO A 98 1.26 2.44 -8.23
C PRO A 98 1.51 3.92 -8.00
N ALA A 99 1.49 4.73 -9.07
CA ALA A 99 1.75 6.17 -8.97
C ALA A 99 0.68 6.88 -8.13
N SER A 100 -0.60 6.55 -8.36
CA SER A 100 -1.73 7.14 -7.62
C SER A 100 -1.72 6.71 -6.15
N VAL A 101 -1.44 5.42 -5.88
CA VAL A 101 -1.33 4.90 -4.50
C VAL A 101 -0.19 5.60 -3.76
N ASN A 102 0.97 5.77 -4.40
CA ASN A 102 2.09 6.50 -3.81
C ASN A 102 1.72 7.96 -3.45
N GLN A 103 0.98 8.67 -4.31
CA GLN A 103 0.50 10.03 -3.98
C GLN A 103 -0.50 10.03 -2.83
N ALA A 104 -1.39 9.04 -2.78
CA ALA A 104 -2.38 8.91 -1.71
C ALA A 104 -1.70 8.64 -0.36
N ILE A 105 -0.76 7.70 -0.30
CA ILE A 105 -0.02 7.35 0.93
C ILE A 105 0.81 8.54 1.44
N LYS A 106 1.50 9.25 0.53
CA LYS A 106 2.19 10.51 0.88
C LYS A 106 1.22 11.55 1.44
N ALA A 107 0.04 11.69 0.84
CA ALA A 107 -0.95 12.65 1.29
C ALA A 107 -1.50 12.30 2.68
N VAL A 108 -1.71 11.02 2.98
CA VAL A 108 -2.07 10.57 4.32
C VAL A 108 -0.95 10.88 5.32
N ALA A 109 0.31 10.59 4.98
CA ALA A 109 1.44 10.90 5.86
C ALA A 109 1.54 12.42 6.18
N VAL A 110 1.35 13.30 5.18
CA VAL A 110 1.30 14.75 5.43
C VAL A 110 0.06 15.15 6.25
N ALA A 111 -1.09 14.54 5.97
CA ALA A 111 -2.33 14.84 6.69
C ALA A 111 -2.24 14.46 8.17
N ARG A 112 -1.53 13.37 8.50
CA ARG A 112 -1.24 12.99 9.89
C ARG A 112 -0.51 14.12 10.60
N SER A 113 0.57 14.65 10.02
CA SER A 113 1.29 15.79 10.60
C SER A 113 0.46 17.06 10.71
N TYR A 114 -0.47 17.30 9.79
CA TYR A 114 -1.40 18.44 9.92
C TYR A 114 -2.37 18.30 11.10
N LEU A 115 -2.67 17.09 11.55
CA LEU A 115 -3.66 16.80 12.58
C LEU A 115 -3.04 16.57 13.98
N GLU A 116 -1.71 16.58 14.08
CA GLU A 116 -0.99 16.35 15.34
C GLU A 116 -1.38 17.37 16.43
N GLU A 117 -1.48 18.65 16.08
CA GLU A 117 -1.90 19.72 17.01
C GLU A 117 -3.35 19.55 17.48
N ASP A 118 -4.19 18.89 16.68
CA ASP A 118 -5.57 18.55 17.05
C ASP A 118 -5.66 17.27 17.92
N LEU A 119 -4.53 16.64 18.26
CA LEU A 119 -4.43 15.34 18.95
C LEU A 119 -5.13 14.20 18.21
N ILE A 120 -5.25 14.34 16.89
CA ILE A 120 -5.85 13.35 15.98
C ILE A 120 -4.72 12.67 15.20
N ASP A 121 -4.79 11.34 15.11
CA ASP A 121 -3.98 10.56 14.18
C ASP A 121 -4.88 9.79 13.21
N LEU A 122 -4.32 9.38 12.07
CA LEU A 122 -5.02 8.63 11.04
C LEU A 122 -4.41 7.24 10.89
N VAL A 123 -5.28 6.24 10.89
CA VAL A 123 -4.95 4.86 10.50
C VAL A 123 -5.64 4.54 9.18
N VAL A 124 -5.00 3.67 8.41
CA VAL A 124 -5.45 3.28 7.08
C VAL A 124 -5.80 1.79 7.08
N GLN A 125 -7.06 1.48 6.83
CA GLN A 125 -7.47 0.12 6.46
C GLN A 125 -7.54 0.03 4.94
N VAL A 126 -6.87 -0.95 4.34
CA VAL A 126 -6.73 -1.04 2.87
C VAL A 126 -7.58 -2.15 2.28
N GLU A 127 -8.30 -1.85 1.20
CA GLU A 127 -9.09 -2.82 0.44
C GLU A 127 -8.79 -2.73 -1.06
N ARG A 128 -8.84 -3.87 -1.75
CA ARG A 128 -8.85 -3.91 -3.22
C ARG A 128 -10.29 -3.81 -3.71
N GLY A 129 -10.62 -2.71 -4.38
CA GLY A 129 -11.92 -2.56 -5.02
C GLY A 129 -12.02 -3.36 -6.31
N GLN A 130 -13.22 -3.85 -6.61
CA GLN A 130 -13.55 -4.57 -7.86
C GLN A 130 -14.59 -3.77 -8.65
N PRO A 131 -14.21 -2.68 -9.33
CA PRO A 131 -15.15 -1.80 -10.02
C PRO A 131 -15.74 -2.40 -11.32
N GLY A 132 -15.30 -3.60 -11.73
CA GLY A 132 -15.64 -4.21 -13.02
C GLY A 132 -14.90 -3.59 -14.20
N GLY A 133 -14.97 -4.25 -15.37
CA GLY A 133 -14.32 -3.80 -16.61
C GLY A 133 -12.79 -3.86 -16.58
N ASP A 134 -12.13 -2.96 -17.33
CA ASP A 134 -10.67 -2.96 -17.50
C ASP A 134 -9.89 -2.28 -16.36
N ILE A 135 -10.58 -1.82 -15.31
CA ILE A 135 -9.93 -1.12 -14.20
C ILE A 135 -9.30 -2.15 -13.28
N LYS A 136 -7.98 -2.32 -13.42
CA LYS A 136 -7.15 -3.15 -12.55
C LYS A 136 -6.55 -2.28 -11.43
N ASP A 137 -6.26 -2.91 -10.30
CA ASP A 137 -5.52 -2.31 -9.18
C ASP A 137 -6.15 -1.03 -8.60
N LEU A 138 -7.48 -1.03 -8.46
CA LEU A 138 -8.18 -0.06 -7.61
C LEU A 138 -7.90 -0.40 -6.15
N ILE A 139 -7.28 0.55 -5.44
CA ILE A 139 -7.05 0.50 -4.01
C ILE A 139 -7.93 1.54 -3.34
N LEU A 140 -8.66 1.08 -2.32
CA LEU A 140 -9.45 1.89 -1.40
C LEU A 140 -8.68 1.99 -0.09
N LEU A 141 -8.44 3.23 0.35
CA LEU A 141 -7.81 3.53 1.64
C LEU A 141 -8.89 4.09 2.55
N ASN A 142 -9.40 3.24 3.42
CA ASN A 142 -10.39 3.58 4.43
C ASN A 142 -9.69 4.22 5.63
N LEU A 143 -9.71 5.56 5.66
CA LEU A 143 -9.14 6.32 6.77
C LEU A 143 -10.06 6.26 7.99
N LYS A 144 -9.47 6.09 9.17
CA LYS A 144 -10.15 6.24 10.46
C LYS A 144 -9.34 7.19 11.34
N LYS A 145 -10.03 8.02 12.12
CA LYS A 145 -9.41 8.89 13.11
C LYS A 145 -9.23 8.11 14.42
N VAL A 146 -8.05 8.20 14.98
CA VAL A 146 -7.72 7.64 16.30
C VAL A 146 -7.13 8.75 17.16
N LYS A 147 -7.13 8.58 18.48
CA LYS A 147 -6.38 9.49 19.35
C LYS A 147 -4.89 9.32 19.08
N LEU A 148 -4.18 10.43 18.96
CA LEU A 148 -2.72 10.43 18.84
C LEU A 148 -2.12 9.68 20.03
N ARG A 149 -1.36 8.61 19.74
CA ARG A 149 -0.70 7.78 20.75
C ARG A 149 0.79 7.75 20.48
N VAL A 150 1.57 8.27 21.42
CA VAL A 150 3.03 8.10 21.43
C VAL A 150 3.33 6.85 22.24
N GLN A 151 3.83 5.80 21.57
CA GLN A 151 4.31 4.60 22.24
C GLN A 151 5.84 4.63 22.29
N PRO A 152 6.47 4.93 23.44
CA PRO A 152 7.92 4.85 23.56
C PRO A 152 8.39 3.38 23.50
N ASN A 153 9.54 3.15 22.86
CA ASN A 153 10.32 1.90 22.91
C ASN A 153 9.65 0.64 22.33
N VAL A 154 8.82 0.77 21.31
CA VAL A 154 8.33 -0.40 20.57
C VAL A 154 9.40 -0.91 19.61
N GLU A 155 9.86 -2.14 19.80
CA GLU A 155 10.72 -2.83 18.84
C GLU A 155 9.86 -3.37 17.70
N TYR A 156 10.19 -2.99 16.47
CA TYR A 156 9.47 -3.41 15.27
C TYR A 156 10.30 -4.43 14.48
N GLN A 157 9.62 -5.46 13.98
CA GLN A 157 10.14 -6.20 12.85
C GLN A 157 10.15 -5.29 11.61
N ASN A 158 11.34 -4.84 11.23
CA ASN A 158 11.53 -4.04 10.03
C ASN A 158 11.53 -4.96 8.79
N LEU A 159 10.59 -4.70 7.88
CA LEU A 159 10.51 -5.34 6.57
C LEU A 159 10.81 -4.30 5.48
N LYS A 160 11.39 -4.74 4.37
CA LYS A 160 11.66 -3.88 3.21
C LYS A 160 10.79 -4.32 2.05
N SER A 161 10.13 -3.37 1.39
CA SER A 161 9.45 -3.63 0.13
C SER A 161 10.36 -3.23 -1.03
N ALA A 162 10.69 -4.20 -1.88
CA ALA A 162 11.50 -3.98 -3.07
C ALA A 162 10.64 -4.04 -4.34
N GLY A 163 11.05 -3.34 -5.39
CA GLY A 163 10.32 -3.24 -6.65
C GLY A 163 10.12 -4.59 -7.36
N LYS A 164 10.92 -5.61 -7.03
CA LYS A 164 10.83 -7.00 -7.55
C LYS A 164 10.26 -8.02 -6.55
N SER A 165 10.19 -7.70 -5.26
CA SER A 165 9.69 -8.61 -4.20
C SER A 165 8.22 -9.01 -4.39
N GLY A 166 7.91 -10.31 -4.46
CA GLY A 166 6.53 -10.77 -4.67
C GLY A 166 5.60 -10.33 -3.53
N THR A 167 4.44 -9.73 -3.87
CA THR A 167 3.46 -9.24 -2.87
C THR A 167 3.07 -10.33 -1.87
N SER A 168 2.89 -11.57 -2.33
CA SER A 168 2.48 -12.70 -1.49
C SER A 168 3.51 -13.06 -0.43
N SER A 169 4.80 -12.96 -0.74
CA SER A 169 5.89 -13.24 0.21
C SER A 169 5.93 -12.18 1.31
N LEU A 170 5.82 -10.89 0.95
CA LEU A 170 5.74 -9.81 1.92
C LEU A 170 4.48 -9.94 2.80
N ALA A 171 3.34 -10.30 2.22
CA ALA A 171 2.10 -10.55 2.95
C ALA A 171 2.24 -11.70 3.96
N GLY A 172 2.87 -12.81 3.55
CA GLY A 172 3.16 -13.94 4.44
C GLY A 172 4.09 -13.56 5.60
N ALA A 173 5.13 -12.76 5.32
CA ALA A 173 6.02 -12.24 6.35
C ALA A 173 5.29 -11.32 7.34
N ILE A 174 4.40 -10.44 6.86
CA ILE A 174 3.55 -9.61 7.73
C ILE A 174 2.68 -10.52 8.61
N ALA A 175 1.92 -11.44 8.02
CA ALA A 175 1.01 -12.31 8.75
C ALA A 175 1.73 -13.16 9.82
N LYS A 176 2.88 -13.74 9.47
CA LYS A 176 3.71 -14.50 10.41
C LYS A 176 4.10 -13.66 11.63
N ASN A 177 4.64 -12.46 11.41
CA ASN A 177 5.08 -11.60 12.51
C ASN A 177 3.91 -11.11 13.37
N ILE A 178 2.77 -10.79 12.78
CA ILE A 178 1.57 -10.41 13.53
C ILE A 178 1.07 -11.56 14.41
N ARG A 179 1.06 -12.81 13.92
CA ARG A 179 0.72 -13.99 14.73
C ARG A 179 1.69 -14.19 15.90
N GLU A 180 2.96 -13.89 15.69
CA GLU A 180 3.99 -13.90 16.74
C GLU A 180 3.94 -12.67 17.67
N SER A 181 2.91 -11.81 17.54
CA SER A 181 2.76 -10.56 18.30
C SER A 181 3.94 -9.60 18.15
N LYS A 182 4.63 -9.64 17.00
CA LYS A 182 5.73 -8.74 16.65
C LYS A 182 5.19 -7.59 15.80
N PRO A 183 5.22 -6.33 16.28
CA PRO A 183 4.84 -5.17 15.50
C PRO A 183 5.66 -5.10 14.22
N VAL A 184 5.03 -4.81 13.08
CA VAL A 184 5.71 -4.78 11.77
C VAL A 184 5.82 -3.35 11.28
N LYS A 185 6.99 -3.00 10.73
CA LYS A 185 7.22 -1.72 10.07
C LYS A 185 7.81 -1.96 8.69
N ILE A 186 7.14 -1.49 7.63
CA ILE A 186 7.52 -1.76 6.24
C ILE A 186 8.12 -0.50 5.62
N THR A 187 9.37 -0.55 5.18
CA THR A 187 10.05 0.56 4.50
C THR A 187 10.03 0.36 2.99
N ALA A 188 9.63 1.40 2.25
CA ALA A 188 9.48 1.37 0.80
C ALA A 188 9.96 2.67 0.14
N VAL A 189 10.72 2.55 -0.95
CA VAL A 189 11.26 3.71 -1.68
C VAL A 189 10.74 3.72 -3.12
N GLY A 190 9.95 4.74 -3.45
CA GLY A 190 9.36 4.90 -4.77
C GLY A 190 8.01 4.18 -4.93
N GLN A 191 7.36 4.44 -6.07
CA GLN A 191 5.94 4.11 -6.24
C GLN A 191 5.62 2.61 -6.28
N ASN A 192 6.49 1.79 -6.89
CA ASN A 192 6.25 0.35 -7.02
C ASN A 192 6.44 -0.37 -5.69
N PRO A 193 7.52 -0.12 -4.92
CA PRO A 193 7.62 -0.57 -3.53
C PRO A 193 6.46 -0.13 -2.64
N VAL A 194 6.04 1.14 -2.69
CA VAL A 194 4.93 1.62 -1.87
C VAL A 194 3.63 0.88 -2.23
N PHE A 195 3.34 0.72 -3.51
CA PHE A 195 2.20 -0.07 -3.97
C PHE A 195 2.26 -1.51 -3.45
N ARG A 196 3.41 -2.19 -3.57
CA ARG A 196 3.58 -3.57 -3.09
C ARG A 196 3.44 -3.69 -1.58
N ALA A 197 3.93 -2.72 -0.81
CA ALA A 197 3.77 -2.69 0.63
C ALA A 197 2.29 -2.58 1.03
N VAL A 198 1.56 -1.64 0.42
CA VAL A 198 0.11 -1.44 0.65
C VAL A 198 -0.67 -2.69 0.23
N ASP A 199 -0.34 -3.26 -0.93
CA ASP A 199 -1.00 -4.46 -1.44
C ASP A 199 -0.70 -5.69 -0.58
N ALA A 200 0.53 -5.82 -0.08
CA ALA A 200 0.91 -6.90 0.84
C ALA A 200 0.15 -6.81 2.17
N VAL A 201 -0.09 -5.61 2.71
CA VAL A 201 -0.97 -5.44 3.87
C VAL A 201 -2.39 -5.89 3.52
N CYS A 202 -2.92 -5.56 2.34
CA CYS A 202 -4.24 -6.03 1.90
C CYS A 202 -4.35 -7.56 1.83
N PHE A 203 -3.32 -8.26 1.33
CA PHE A 203 -3.30 -9.73 1.35
C PHE A 203 -3.13 -10.28 2.76
N ALA A 204 -2.26 -9.68 3.58
CA ALA A 204 -2.06 -10.10 4.97
C ALA A 204 -3.35 -9.99 5.80
N ARG A 205 -4.19 -8.96 5.57
CA ARG A 205 -5.54 -8.86 6.15
C ARG A 205 -6.36 -10.12 5.87
N LYS A 206 -6.36 -10.60 4.62
CA LYS A 206 -7.08 -11.83 4.25
C LYS A 206 -6.50 -13.07 4.91
N TYR A 207 -5.17 -13.15 5.01
CA TYR A 207 -4.51 -14.29 5.65
C TYR A 207 -4.78 -14.39 7.15
N LEU A 208 -5.04 -13.25 7.80
CA LEU A 208 -5.28 -13.15 9.24
C LEU A 208 -6.78 -13.13 9.61
N ALA A 209 -7.68 -13.09 8.61
CA ALA A 209 -9.12 -13.06 8.85
C ALA A 209 -9.60 -14.31 9.62
N ASP A 210 -9.07 -15.49 9.26
CA ASP A 210 -9.39 -16.76 9.95
C ASP A 210 -8.82 -16.82 11.37
N ASP A 211 -7.82 -15.99 11.69
CA ASP A 211 -7.28 -15.81 13.04
C ASP A 211 -8.11 -14.80 13.87
N GLY A 212 -9.19 -14.23 13.32
CA GLY A 212 -10.00 -13.19 13.95
C GLY A 212 -9.28 -11.84 14.10
N LEU A 213 -8.32 -11.56 13.21
CA LEU A 213 -7.49 -10.36 13.23
C LEU A 213 -7.66 -9.54 11.95
N ASP A 214 -7.68 -8.22 12.10
CA ASP A 214 -7.59 -7.26 10.99
C ASP A 214 -6.36 -6.37 11.12
N LEU A 215 -5.92 -5.81 9.99
CA LEU A 215 -4.78 -4.91 9.91
C LEU A 215 -5.17 -3.52 9.43
N GLU A 216 -4.50 -2.55 10.04
CA GLU A 216 -4.43 -1.16 9.61
C GLU A 216 -2.96 -0.76 9.53
N PHE A 217 -2.67 0.40 8.95
CA PHE A 217 -1.33 0.95 9.00
C PHE A 217 -1.29 2.47 9.09
N GLN A 218 -0.16 2.98 9.54
CA GLN A 218 0.14 4.39 9.67
C GLN A 218 1.34 4.74 8.78
N PRO A 219 1.18 5.57 7.73
CA PRO A 219 2.27 5.96 6.88
C PRO A 219 3.04 7.17 7.44
N GLU A 220 4.36 7.11 7.42
CA GLU A 220 5.26 8.20 7.79
C GLU A 220 6.36 8.40 6.75
N PHE A 221 6.88 9.62 6.64
CA PHE A 221 8.11 9.87 5.89
C PHE A 221 9.31 9.52 6.75
N THR A 222 10.28 8.87 6.14
CA THR A 222 11.57 8.61 6.78
C THR A 222 12.69 8.82 5.78
N GLN A 223 13.90 9.00 6.29
CA GLN A 223 15.11 9.08 5.47
C GLN A 223 15.96 7.86 5.75
N ILE A 224 16.34 7.16 4.68
CA ILE A 224 17.28 6.05 4.77
C ILE A 224 18.63 6.51 4.23
N THR A 225 19.70 6.16 4.96
CA THR A 225 21.08 6.31 4.51
C THR A 225 21.59 4.94 4.09
N PHE A 226 22.10 4.84 2.88
CA PHE A 226 22.74 3.64 2.36
C PHE A 226 24.21 3.61 2.76
N ASP A 227 24.84 2.43 2.70
CA ASP A 227 26.26 2.25 3.01
C ASP A 227 27.18 3.10 2.11
N SER A 228 26.70 3.45 0.91
CA SER A 228 27.35 4.39 -0.01
C SER A 228 27.38 5.84 0.47
N GLY A 229 26.73 6.15 1.59
CA GLY A 229 26.47 7.50 2.08
C GLY A 229 25.31 8.20 1.35
N THR A 230 24.71 7.56 0.34
CA THR A 230 23.55 8.11 -0.36
C THR A 230 22.34 8.15 0.57
N GLN A 231 21.57 9.23 0.53
CA GLN A 231 20.30 9.33 1.27
C GLN A 231 19.10 9.23 0.32
N ALA A 232 18.04 8.58 0.77
CA ALA A 232 16.78 8.57 0.05
C ALA A 232 15.58 8.79 0.99
N ASN A 233 14.60 9.53 0.48
CA ASN A 233 13.29 9.64 1.12
C ASN A 233 12.52 8.34 0.90
N ALA A 234 12.07 7.76 2.00
CA ALA A 234 11.27 6.55 2.01
C ALA A 234 9.91 6.81 2.67
N ILE A 235 8.97 5.93 2.36
CA ILE A 235 7.73 5.79 3.12
C ILE A 235 7.89 4.60 4.04
N GLN A 236 7.45 4.77 5.27
CA GLN A 236 7.42 3.72 6.26
C GLN A 236 5.97 3.48 6.70
N LEU A 237 5.53 2.23 6.65
CA LEU A 237 4.18 1.83 7.06
C LEU A 237 4.28 1.06 8.38
N THR A 238 3.80 1.67 9.45
CA THR A 238 3.67 0.98 10.74
C THR A 238 2.37 0.19 10.73
N VAL A 239 2.45 -1.14 10.75
CA VAL A 239 1.28 -2.04 10.69
C VAL A 239 0.75 -2.27 12.10
N ILE A 240 -0.56 -2.14 12.26
CA ILE A 240 -1.28 -2.28 13.52
C ILE A 240 -2.31 -3.38 13.35
N SER A 241 -2.35 -4.35 14.27
CA SER A 241 -3.38 -5.39 14.31
C SER A 241 -4.43 -5.10 15.39
N HIS A 242 -5.66 -5.53 15.12
CA HIS A 242 -6.76 -5.53 16.09
C HIS A 242 -7.66 -6.76 15.88
N LYS A 243 -8.44 -7.13 16.90
CA LYS A 243 -9.41 -8.23 16.80
C LYS A 243 -10.68 -7.77 16.06
N ILE A 244 -11.28 -8.69 15.30
CA ILE A 244 -12.58 -8.52 14.62
C ILE A 244 -13.69 -9.12 15.48
#